data_AF-A0A2G5F2P9-F1
#
_entry.id   AF-A0A2G5F2P9-F1
#
_cell.length_a   1.000
_cell.length_b   1.000
_cell.length_c   1.000
_cell.angle_alpha   90.00
_cell.angle_beta   90.00
_cell.angle_gamma   90.00
#
_symmetry.space_group_name_H-M   'P 1'
#
loop_
_entity.id
_entity.type
_entity.pdbx_description
1 polymer ?
#
loop_
_entity_poly.entity_id
_entity_poly.type
_entity_poly.pdbx_seq_one_letter_code
_entity_poly.pdbx_strand_id
1 'polypeptide(L)'
;MKFKGVYYICLFFLIGSFETSIGVDDTSKPDPLDGVATARWLVSQNNWGVLSTISIELGGAPFGNVVSFSDGLPDKGCGIPYFYLTTLDPTARNTLKDERASLTLSESPIGSCGKADPENPTCAKLTLTGKLTLVTENTTEAEFAASALFSKHAEMKAS
;
A
#
# COMPACT_ATOMS: atom_id res chain seq x y z
N MET A 1 -18.77 -20.62 -17.31
CA MET A 1 -17.32 -20.34 -17.29
C MET A 1 -17.08 -19.41 -16.10
N LYS A 2 -16.50 -19.91 -15.01
CA LYS A 2 -16.38 -19.17 -13.74
C LYS A 2 -15.12 -18.31 -13.78
N PHE A 3 -15.26 -16.99 -13.70
CA PHE A 3 -14.14 -16.07 -13.54
C PHE A 3 -13.54 -16.28 -12.13
N LYS A 4 -12.26 -16.64 -12.08
CA LYS A 4 -11.42 -16.63 -10.88
C LYS A 4 -10.78 -15.25 -10.87
N GLY A 5 -11.09 -14.44 -9.89
CA GLY A 5 -10.29 -14.46 -8.67
C GLY A 5 -9.38 -13.26 -8.74
N VAL A 6 -9.76 -12.21 -8.04
CA VAL A 6 -9.01 -10.97 -7.96
C VAL A 6 -8.68 -10.84 -6.45
N TYR A 7 -7.42 -10.56 -6.05
CA TYR A 7 -6.91 -10.91 -4.69
C TYR A 7 -6.33 -9.75 -3.89
N TYR A 8 -6.78 -9.47 -2.66
CA TYR A 8 -6.29 -8.32 -1.87
C TYR A 8 -5.22 -8.71 -0.80
N ILE A 9 -4.04 -8.04 -0.73
CA ILE A 9 -2.88 -8.43 0.12
C ILE A 9 -2.47 -7.31 1.10
N CYS A 10 -2.11 -7.59 2.36
CA CYS A 10 -1.76 -6.56 3.36
C CYS A 10 -0.48 -6.84 4.18
N LEU A 11 0.06 -5.82 4.85
CA LEU A 11 1.36 -5.82 5.54
C LEU A 11 1.18 -5.51 7.04
N PHE A 12 1.27 -6.51 7.93
CA PHE A 12 1.05 -6.32 9.38
C PHE A 12 2.33 -5.95 10.16
N PHE A 13 2.21 -4.97 11.07
CA PHE A 13 3.11 -4.77 12.21
C PHE A 13 2.34 -5.01 13.53
N LEU A 14 2.85 -5.95 14.34
CA LEU A 14 2.35 -6.24 15.69
C LEU A 14 2.98 -5.28 16.70
N ILE A 15 2.25 -4.25 17.13
CA ILE A 15 2.45 -3.61 18.44
C ILE A 15 1.07 -3.22 18.98
N GLY A 16 0.68 -3.81 20.11
CA GLY A 16 -0.54 -3.44 20.82
C GLY A 16 -0.36 -2.09 21.51
N SER A 17 -1.27 -1.16 21.23
CA SER A 17 -1.58 0.02 22.04
C SER A 17 -3.01 0.45 21.70
N PHE A 18 -3.80 0.74 22.74
CA PHE A 18 -5.17 1.22 22.61
C PHE A 18 -5.09 2.69 22.17
N GLU A 19 -5.33 2.99 20.90
CA GLU A 19 -5.35 4.37 20.42
C GLU A 19 -6.78 4.92 20.42
N THR A 20 -6.99 5.96 21.22
CA THR A 20 -8.11 6.87 21.07
C THR A 20 -8.07 7.45 19.66
N SER A 21 -9.17 7.29 18.91
CA SER A 21 -9.34 7.84 17.57
C SER A 21 -9.42 9.37 17.63
N ILE A 22 -8.27 10.03 17.74
CA ILE A 22 -8.13 11.41 17.30
C ILE A 22 -8.13 11.32 15.78
N GLY A 23 -9.22 11.72 15.15
CA GLY A 23 -9.24 11.94 13.71
C GLY A 23 -8.24 13.05 13.41
N VAL A 24 -7.01 12.66 13.09
CA VAL A 24 -6.03 13.56 12.48
C VAL A 24 -6.62 13.93 11.13
N ASP A 25 -6.75 15.22 10.87
CA ASP A 25 -7.05 15.74 9.53
C ASP A 25 -5.87 15.43 8.62
N ASP A 26 -5.88 14.21 8.10
CA ASP A 26 -4.81 13.60 7.29
C ASP A 26 -4.79 14.16 5.86
N THR A 27 -5.55 15.23 5.57
CA THR A 27 -5.58 15.87 4.26
C THR A 27 -4.45 16.88 4.08
N SER A 28 -3.97 17.49 5.16
CA SER A 28 -2.90 18.49 5.12
C SER A 28 -1.51 17.88 5.29
N LYS A 29 -0.53 18.38 4.53
CA LYS A 29 0.87 17.91 4.63
C LYS A 29 1.39 18.17 6.06
N PRO A 30 1.85 17.13 6.79
CA PRO A 30 2.38 17.27 8.15
C PRO A 30 3.67 18.10 8.21
N ASP A 31 4.10 18.44 9.44
CA ASP A 31 5.43 18.98 9.68
C ASP A 31 6.49 17.98 9.16
N PRO A 32 7.42 18.39 8.27
CA PRO A 32 8.46 17.51 7.76
C PRO A 32 9.36 16.90 8.85
N LEU A 33 9.41 17.50 10.05
CA LEU A 33 10.13 16.95 11.19
C LEU A 33 9.37 15.83 11.91
N ASP A 34 8.05 15.73 11.70
CA ASP A 34 7.23 14.61 12.17
C ASP A 34 7.24 13.49 11.12
N GLY A 35 8.27 12.65 11.20
CA GLY A 35 8.43 11.52 10.29
C GLY A 35 7.30 10.48 10.39
N VAL A 36 6.66 10.33 11.56
CA VAL A 36 5.56 9.37 11.74
C VAL A 36 4.31 9.88 11.04
N ALA A 37 3.93 11.14 11.30
CA ALA A 37 2.80 11.76 10.63
C ALA A 37 3.02 11.82 9.11
N THR A 38 4.21 12.22 8.66
CA THR A 38 4.56 12.25 7.23
C THR A 38 4.45 10.86 6.57
N ALA A 39 4.88 9.80 7.26
CA ALA A 39 4.76 8.44 6.74
C ALA A 39 3.30 7.98 6.62
N ARG A 40 2.46 8.25 7.63
CA ARG A 40 1.02 7.93 7.60
C ARG A 40 0.31 8.70 6.48
N TRP A 41 0.58 9.99 6.39
CA TRP A 41 0.06 10.87 5.34
C TRP A 41 0.46 10.41 3.94
N LEU A 42 1.73 10.02 3.72
CA LEU A 42 2.16 9.49 2.42
C LEU A 42 1.41 8.22 2.03
N VAL A 43 1.10 7.35 3.00
CA VAL A 43 0.33 6.12 2.75
C VAL A 43 -1.13 6.42 2.46
N SER A 44 -1.75 7.36 3.16
CA SER A 44 -3.17 7.67 2.99
C SER A 44 -3.46 8.47 1.72
N GLN A 45 -2.57 9.40 1.35
CA GLN A 45 -2.72 10.27 0.19
C GLN A 45 -2.36 9.60 -1.15
N ASN A 46 -1.52 8.55 -1.13
CA ASN A 46 -1.25 7.77 -2.33
C ASN A 46 -2.30 6.67 -2.52
N ASN A 47 -2.57 6.34 -3.79
CA ASN A 47 -3.41 5.21 -4.19
C ASN A 47 -2.66 4.18 -5.05
N TRP A 48 -1.40 4.45 -5.41
CA TRP A 48 -0.51 3.52 -6.10
C TRP A 48 0.95 3.70 -5.63
N GLY A 49 1.78 2.70 -5.88
CA GLY A 49 3.20 2.75 -5.54
C GLY A 49 4.01 1.68 -6.28
N VAL A 50 5.30 1.57 -5.93
CA VAL A 50 6.18 0.52 -6.45
C VAL A 50 6.37 -0.55 -5.39
N LEU A 51 5.84 -1.74 -5.65
CA LEU A 51 6.02 -2.91 -4.79
C LEU A 51 7.16 -3.77 -5.32
N SER A 52 8.19 -3.93 -4.51
CA SER A 52 9.40 -4.68 -4.84
C SER A 52 9.37 -6.06 -4.18
N THR A 53 9.65 -7.10 -4.96
CA THR A 53 9.68 -8.52 -4.56
C THR A 53 10.94 -9.20 -5.06
N ILE A 54 11.17 -10.45 -4.65
CA ILE A 54 12.32 -11.26 -5.09
C ILE A 54 11.87 -12.18 -6.22
N SER A 55 12.44 -11.99 -7.41
CA SER A 55 12.00 -12.72 -8.60
C SER A 55 12.38 -14.20 -8.56
N ILE A 56 11.39 -15.08 -8.72
CA ILE A 56 11.63 -16.53 -8.88
C ILE A 56 12.06 -16.90 -10.30
N GLU A 57 11.82 -16.04 -11.28
CA GLU A 57 12.13 -16.29 -12.70
C GLU A 57 13.48 -15.68 -13.12
N LEU A 58 13.92 -14.63 -12.42
CA LEU A 58 15.17 -13.91 -12.70
C LEU A 58 16.26 -14.22 -11.67
N GLY A 59 16.29 -15.45 -11.16
CA GLY A 59 17.37 -15.93 -10.28
C GLY A 59 17.52 -15.15 -8.97
N GLY A 60 16.42 -14.64 -8.40
CA GLY A 60 16.44 -13.86 -7.16
C GLY A 60 16.70 -12.37 -7.33
N ALA A 61 16.69 -11.84 -8.56
CA ALA A 61 16.82 -10.40 -8.79
C ALA A 61 15.65 -9.61 -8.13
N PRO A 62 15.91 -8.40 -7.60
CA PRO A 62 14.85 -7.50 -7.16
C PRO A 62 13.92 -7.15 -8.33
N PHE A 63 12.62 -7.22 -8.09
CA PHE A 63 11.60 -6.95 -9.10
C PHE A 63 10.59 -5.93 -8.57
N GLY A 64 10.63 -4.71 -9.12
CA GLY A 64 9.67 -3.64 -8.81
C GLY A 64 8.50 -3.65 -9.80
N ASN A 65 7.28 -3.61 -9.28
CA ASN A 65 6.06 -3.50 -10.07
C ASN A 65 5.21 -2.33 -9.60
N VAL A 66 4.50 -1.67 -10.52
CA VAL A 66 3.53 -0.62 -10.17
C VAL A 66 2.25 -1.30 -9.73
N VAL A 67 1.79 -0.98 -8.53
CA VAL A 67 0.58 -1.58 -7.95
C VAL A 67 -0.34 -0.52 -7.35
N SER A 68 -1.64 -0.73 -7.51
CA SER A 68 -2.66 0.02 -6.78
C SER A 68 -2.81 -0.53 -5.37
N PHE A 69 -3.02 0.36 -4.41
CA PHE A 69 -3.27 0.00 -3.02
C PHE A 69 -4.27 0.94 -2.34
N SER A 70 -4.76 0.53 -1.18
CA SER A 70 -5.51 1.39 -0.26
C SER A 70 -5.17 1.02 1.17
N ASP A 71 -5.09 2.00 2.05
CA ASP A 71 -4.87 1.79 3.48
C ASP A 71 -6.14 1.94 4.32
N GLY A 72 -7.30 2.14 3.69
CA GLY A 72 -8.58 2.32 4.37
C GLY A 72 -9.63 2.95 3.47
N LEU A 73 -10.76 3.33 4.06
CA LEU A 73 -11.76 4.16 3.40
C LEU A 73 -11.23 5.61 3.28
N PRO A 74 -11.81 6.46 2.40
CA PRO A 74 -11.45 7.87 2.33
C PRO A 74 -11.49 8.53 3.71
N ASP A 75 -10.45 9.28 4.04
CA ASP A 75 -10.24 9.97 5.33
C ASP A 75 -10.25 9.07 6.58
N LYS A 76 -10.13 7.75 6.39
CA LYS A 76 -10.14 6.72 7.44
C LYS A 76 -9.04 5.68 7.19
N GLY A 77 -7.88 6.14 6.77
CA GLY A 77 -6.69 5.31 6.60
C GLY A 77 -6.23 4.74 7.94
N CYS A 78 -5.93 3.44 7.98
CA CYS A 78 -5.27 2.81 9.13
C CYS A 78 -3.75 2.65 8.91
N GLY A 79 -3.28 3.08 7.72
CA GLY A 79 -1.89 2.99 7.27
C GLY A 79 -1.37 1.56 7.07
N ILE A 80 -2.27 0.58 6.90
CA ILE A 80 -1.92 -0.80 6.50
C ILE A 80 -2.23 -0.95 5.00
N PRO A 81 -1.24 -1.03 4.09
CA PRO A 81 -1.50 -1.04 2.65
C PRO A 81 -2.08 -2.38 2.18
N TYR A 82 -3.33 -2.37 1.70
CA TYR A 82 -3.98 -3.49 1.04
C TYR A 82 -3.83 -3.39 -0.51
N PHE A 83 -3.54 -4.48 -1.23
CA PHE A 83 -3.22 -4.50 -2.68
C PHE A 83 -4.06 -5.48 -3.49
N TYR A 84 -4.66 -5.14 -4.65
CA TYR A 84 -5.32 -6.14 -5.52
C TYR A 84 -4.33 -6.76 -6.50
N LEU A 85 -3.94 -8.00 -6.30
CA LEU A 85 -3.00 -8.74 -7.10
C LEU A 85 -3.65 -10.01 -7.66
N THR A 86 -3.03 -10.61 -8.67
CA THR A 86 -3.44 -11.89 -9.25
C THR A 86 -2.21 -12.75 -9.43
N THR A 87 -2.33 -14.07 -9.36
CA THR A 87 -1.21 -14.98 -9.62
C THR A 87 -0.80 -15.01 -11.09
N LEU A 88 -1.51 -14.32 -11.97
CA LEU A 88 -1.04 -14.01 -13.33
C LEU A 88 0.07 -12.94 -13.33
N ASP A 89 0.13 -12.11 -12.29
CA ASP A 89 1.15 -11.09 -12.11
C ASP A 89 2.40 -11.67 -11.41
N PRO A 90 3.62 -11.35 -11.86
CA PRO A 90 4.85 -11.84 -11.24
C PRO A 90 4.98 -11.50 -9.75
N THR A 91 4.49 -10.34 -9.31
CA THR A 91 4.56 -9.89 -7.91
C THR A 91 3.90 -10.90 -6.99
N ALA A 92 2.68 -11.35 -7.28
CA ALA A 92 1.97 -12.31 -6.43
C ALA A 92 2.70 -13.67 -6.40
N ARG A 93 3.20 -14.13 -7.55
CA ARG A 93 3.95 -15.39 -7.64
C ARG A 93 5.27 -15.35 -6.87
N ASN A 94 5.99 -14.24 -6.97
CA ASN A 94 7.22 -14.00 -6.23
C ASN A 94 6.95 -14.04 -4.72
N THR A 95 5.95 -13.30 -4.25
CA THR A 95 5.58 -13.21 -2.83
C THR A 95 5.14 -14.54 -2.23
N LEU A 96 4.40 -15.35 -2.99
CA LEU A 96 4.00 -16.69 -2.56
C LEU A 96 5.21 -17.61 -2.29
N LYS A 97 6.38 -17.29 -2.85
CA LYS A 97 7.62 -18.05 -2.63
C LYS A 97 8.56 -17.42 -1.62
N ASP A 98 8.64 -16.10 -1.60
CA ASP A 98 9.38 -15.32 -0.62
C ASP A 98 8.55 -14.09 -0.23
N GLU A 99 8.06 -14.08 1.00
CA GLU A 99 7.15 -13.04 1.50
C GLU A 99 7.84 -11.67 1.68
N ARG A 100 9.18 -11.58 1.61
CA ARG A 100 9.90 -10.32 1.79
C ARG A 100 9.59 -9.36 0.64
N ALA A 101 9.12 -8.17 0.98
CA ALA A 101 8.79 -7.14 0.03
C ALA A 101 9.03 -5.74 0.59
N SER A 102 9.07 -4.76 -0.30
CA SER A 102 9.03 -3.35 0.08
C SER A 102 8.09 -2.53 -0.81
N LEU A 103 7.28 -1.65 -0.22
CA LEU A 103 6.46 -0.67 -0.93
C LEU A 103 7.16 0.69 -0.87
N THR A 104 7.45 1.27 -2.03
CA THR A 104 7.99 2.63 -2.16
C THR A 104 6.93 3.59 -2.68
N LEU A 105 6.77 4.71 -1.97
CA LEU A 105 5.84 5.80 -2.27
C LEU A 105 6.59 7.11 -2.43
N SER A 106 6.06 8.00 -3.28
CA SER A 106 6.57 9.34 -3.49
C SER A 106 5.48 10.36 -3.18
N GLU A 107 5.89 11.52 -2.65
CA GLU A 107 5.01 12.68 -2.53
C GLU A 107 4.69 13.30 -3.91
N SER A 108 5.59 13.17 -4.88
CA SER A 108 5.48 13.87 -6.16
C SER A 108 4.14 13.66 -6.89
N PRO A 109 3.60 12.44 -7.00
CA PRO A 109 2.29 12.21 -7.62
C PRO A 109 1.10 12.87 -6.89
N ILE A 110 1.24 13.18 -5.59
CA ILE A 110 0.22 13.91 -4.80
C ILE A 110 0.16 15.39 -5.24
N GLY A 111 1.25 15.93 -5.79
CA GLY A 111 1.33 17.31 -6.29
C GLY A 111 1.67 18.36 -5.23
N SER A 112 1.98 17.95 -3.99
CA SER A 112 2.32 18.86 -2.88
C SER A 112 3.79 19.29 -2.84
N CYS A 113 4.65 18.75 -3.71
CA CYS A 113 6.06 19.13 -3.81
C CYS A 113 6.30 20.50 -4.48
N GLY A 114 5.26 21.14 -5.02
CA GLY A 114 5.39 22.41 -5.74
C GLY A 114 6.27 22.28 -6.99
N LYS A 115 7.35 23.06 -7.07
CA LYS A 115 8.34 23.00 -8.17
C LYS A 115 9.57 22.17 -7.83
N ALA A 116 9.63 21.59 -6.63
CA ALA A 116 10.78 20.80 -6.23
C ALA A 116 10.83 19.51 -7.05
N ASP A 117 12.04 19.08 -7.39
CA ASP A 117 12.27 17.78 -7.98
C ASP A 117 11.84 16.66 -7.02
N PRO A 118 11.35 15.49 -7.50
CA PRO A 118 11.00 14.36 -6.65
C PRO A 118 12.14 13.83 -5.75
N GLU A 119 13.40 14.10 -6.09
CA GLU A 119 14.56 13.75 -5.27
C GLU A 119 14.94 14.83 -4.24
N ASN A 120 14.34 16.01 -4.32
CA ASN A 120 14.58 17.06 -3.34
C ASN A 120 14.11 16.59 -1.95
N PRO A 121 14.94 16.72 -0.89
CA PRO A 121 14.55 16.29 0.47
C PRO A 121 13.26 16.90 1.01
N THR A 122 12.80 18.03 0.48
CA THR A 122 11.51 18.64 0.87
C THR A 122 10.30 17.94 0.24
N CYS A 123 10.52 17.14 -0.81
CA CYS A 123 9.54 16.26 -1.44
C CYS A 123 9.72 14.85 -0.86
N ALA A 124 8.82 14.46 0.04
CA ALA A 124 9.00 13.27 0.83
C ALA A 124 8.90 11.99 -0.01
N LYS A 125 9.58 10.94 0.45
CA LYS A 125 9.47 9.59 -0.09
C LYS A 125 9.51 8.59 1.06
N LEU A 126 8.78 7.50 0.92
CA LEU A 126 8.65 6.47 1.94
C LEU A 126 8.98 5.11 1.34
N THR A 127 9.67 4.27 2.09
CA THR A 127 9.80 2.84 1.76
C THR A 127 9.42 2.02 2.98
N LEU A 128 8.30 1.33 2.88
CA LEU A 128 7.84 0.36 3.87
C LEU A 128 8.43 -1.01 3.52
N THR A 129 9.20 -1.61 4.44
CA THR A 129 9.78 -2.94 4.24
C THR A 129 9.16 -3.92 5.21
N GLY A 130 8.81 -5.11 4.73
CA GLY A 130 8.29 -6.15 5.60
C GLY A 130 7.88 -7.40 4.83
N LYS A 131 6.80 -8.03 5.28
CA LYS A 131 6.27 -9.27 4.72
C LYS A 131 4.92 -9.03 4.07
N LEU A 132 4.80 -9.36 2.80
CA LEU A 132 3.55 -9.26 2.07
C LEU A 132 2.75 -10.57 2.25
N THR A 133 1.65 -10.51 3.01
CA THR A 133 0.92 -11.70 3.46
C THR A 133 -0.51 -11.74 2.92
N LEU A 134 -0.98 -12.93 2.51
CA LEU A 134 -2.37 -13.10 2.07
C LEU A 134 -3.35 -12.82 3.20
N VAL A 135 -4.36 -12.00 2.91
CA VAL A 135 -5.51 -11.83 3.80
C VAL A 135 -6.37 -13.09 3.74
N THR A 136 -6.77 -13.58 4.91
CA THR A 136 -7.58 -14.80 5.00
C THR A 136 -8.99 -14.53 4.47
N GLU A 137 -9.47 -15.34 3.52
CA GLU A 137 -10.82 -15.21 2.95
C GLU A 137 -11.93 -15.39 4.00
N ASN A 138 -13.11 -14.82 3.75
CA ASN A 138 -14.29 -14.90 4.63
C ASN A 138 -14.05 -14.39 6.05
N THR A 139 -13.14 -13.41 6.20
CA THR A 139 -12.90 -12.69 7.45
C THR A 139 -13.37 -11.24 7.34
N THR A 140 -13.59 -10.60 8.49
CA THR A 140 -13.90 -9.16 8.56
C THR A 140 -12.79 -8.31 7.95
N GLU A 141 -11.53 -8.78 8.03
CA GLU A 141 -10.41 -8.10 7.39
C GLU A 141 -10.51 -8.17 5.86
N ALA A 142 -10.87 -9.32 5.28
CA ALA A 142 -11.04 -9.44 3.83
C ALA A 142 -12.16 -8.51 3.31
N GLU A 143 -13.27 -8.41 4.05
CA GLU A 143 -14.38 -7.50 3.73
C GLU A 143 -13.95 -6.02 3.82
N PHE A 144 -13.18 -5.68 4.86
CA PHE A 144 -12.61 -4.35 5.03
C PHE A 144 -11.62 -4.01 3.91
N ALA A 145 -10.69 -4.90 3.61
CA ALA A 145 -9.70 -4.74 2.55
C ALA A 145 -10.37 -4.49 1.20
N ALA A 146 -11.33 -5.33 0.82
CA ALA A 146 -12.08 -5.17 -0.43
C ALA A 146 -12.81 -3.81 -0.47
N SER A 147 -13.47 -3.42 0.62
CA SER A 147 -14.16 -2.13 0.71
C SER A 147 -13.19 -0.94 0.60
N ALA A 148 -12.06 -1.00 1.30
CA ALA A 148 -11.01 0.02 1.25
C ALA A 148 -10.47 0.20 -0.17
N LEU A 149 -10.20 -0.89 -0.88
CA LEU A 149 -9.69 -0.84 -2.25
C LEU A 149 -10.73 -0.41 -3.26
N PHE A 150 -11.94 -0.97 -3.23
CA PHE A 150 -12.99 -0.56 -4.15
C PHE A 150 -13.39 0.91 -3.97
N SER A 151 -13.19 1.48 -2.78
CA SER A 151 -13.45 2.89 -2.53
C SER A 151 -12.44 3.83 -3.20
N LYS A 152 -11.15 3.46 -3.24
CA LYS A 152 -10.09 4.24 -3.92
C LYS A 152 -9.93 3.85 -5.41
N HIS A 153 -10.37 2.65 -5.79
CA HIS A 153 -10.17 2.02 -7.10
C HIS A 153 -11.47 1.35 -7.59
N ALA A 154 -12.46 2.14 -7.99
CA ALA A 154 -13.80 1.66 -8.32
C ALA A 154 -13.85 0.59 -9.43
N GLU A 155 -12.90 0.64 -10.39
CA GLU A 155 -12.81 -0.34 -11.49
C GLU A 155 -12.60 -1.78 -10.99
N MET A 156 -11.90 -1.95 -9.87
CA MET A 156 -11.62 -3.27 -9.30
C MET A 156 -12.88 -4.03 -8.89
N LYS A 157 -13.97 -3.33 -8.56
CA LYS A 157 -15.26 -3.96 -8.21
C LYS A 157 -15.89 -4.70 -9.38
N ALA A 158 -15.53 -4.34 -10.61
CA ALA A 158 -16.06 -4.92 -11.84
C ALA A 158 -15.19 -6.06 -12.40
N SER A 159 -14.07 -6.40 -11.73
CA SER A 159 -13.06 -7.38 -12.19
C SER A 159 -13.31 -8.80 -11.69
#